data_AF-A0A2T4DI78-F1
#
_entry.id   AF-A0A2T4DI78-F1
#
_cell.length_a   1.000
_cell.length_b   1.000
_cell.length_c   1.000
_cell.angle_alpha   90.00
_cell.angle_beta   90.00
_cell.angle_gamma   90.00
#
_symmetry.space_group_name_H-M   'P 1'
#
loop_
_entity.id
_entity.type
_entity.pdbx_description
1 polymer ?
#
loop_
_entity_poly.entity_id
_entity_poly.type
_entity_poly.pdbx_seq_one_letter_code
_entity_poly.pdbx_strand_id
1 'polypeptide(L)' 'MEVEKKQQCSELLQLVIDGQATQQQRHELDEHLPKCECCRNEFELSLSIKEGLKSRLKKPNLPSELATSIQSKVLELA' A
#
# COMPACT_ATOMS: atom_id res chain seq x y z
N MET A 1 -0.55 26.59 -13.52
CA MET A 1 -1.58 25.75 -12.89
C MET A 1 -1.31 24.24 -13.01
N GLU A 2 -0.10 23.79 -13.39
CA GLU A 2 0.23 22.35 -13.52
C GLU A 2 0.98 21.77 -12.30
N VAL A 3 1.53 22.62 -11.44
CA VAL A 3 2.33 22.21 -10.27
C VAL A 3 1.46 21.66 -9.13
N GLU A 4 0.29 22.24 -8.89
CA GLU A 4 -0.58 21.85 -7.78
C GLU A 4 -1.15 20.42 -7.96
N LYS A 5 -1.54 20.06 -9.18
CA LYS A 5 -2.03 18.69 -9.48
C LYS A 5 -0.96 17.62 -9.28
N LYS A 6 0.29 17.94 -9.60
CA LYS A 6 1.41 17.00 -9.42
C LYS A 6 1.70 16.77 -7.93
N GLN A 7 1.66 17.83 -7.12
CA GLN A 7 1.88 17.74 -5.68
C GLN A 7 0.78 16.90 -5.01
N GLN A 8 -0.48 17.17 -5.34
CA GLN A 8 -1.62 16.42 -4.82
C GLN A 8 -1.58 14.93 -5.20
N CYS A 9 -1.14 14.60 -6.43
CA CYS A 9 -0.97 13.20 -6.85
C CYS A 9 0.14 12.51 -6.06
N SER A 10 1.26 13.19 -5.80
CA SER A 10 2.38 12.61 -5.03
C SER A 10 1.99 12.37 -3.58
N GLU A 11 1.22 13.28 -2.97
CA GLU A 11 0.66 13.08 -1.63
C GLU A 11 -0.31 11.89 -1.57
N LEU A 12 -1.20 11.77 -2.57
CA LEU A 12 -2.13 10.63 -2.68
C LEU A 12 -1.38 9.30 -2.84
N LEU A 13 -0.33 9.28 -3.69
CA LEU A 13 0.55 8.14 -3.88
C LEU A 13 1.18 7.69 -2.56
N GLN A 14 1.78 8.63 -1.82
CA GLN A 14 2.40 8.37 -0.52
C GLN A 14 1.39 7.79 0.48
N LEU A 15 0.20 8.39 0.61
CA LEU A 15 -0.86 7.89 1.49
C LEU A 15 -1.26 6.44 1.17
N VAL A 16 -1.37 6.10 -0.12
CA VAL A 16 -1.69 4.73 -0.54
C VAL A 16 -0.54 3.78 -0.24
N ILE A 17 0.71 4.19 -0.50
CA ILE A 17 1.89 3.39 -0.22
C ILE A 17 2.03 3.13 1.28
N ASP A 18 1.79 4.12 2.14
CA ASP A 18 1.86 3.94 3.59
C ASP A 18 0.68 3.14 4.17
N GLY A 19 -0.39 2.95 3.39
CA GLY A 19 -1.62 2.29 3.85
C GLY A 19 -2.50 3.20 4.71
N GLN A 20 -2.32 4.52 4.60
CA GLN A 20 -3.08 5.55 5.31
C GLN A 20 -4.20 6.15 4.46
N ALA A 21 -4.25 5.82 3.16
CA ALA A 21 -5.30 6.28 2.26
C ALA A 21 -6.66 5.66 2.60
N THR A 22 -7.71 6.48 2.46
CA THR A 22 -9.10 6.00 2.48
C THR A 22 -9.42 5.15 1.25
N GLN A 23 -10.50 4.39 1.30
CA GLN A 23 -10.94 3.56 0.16
C GLN A 23 -11.24 4.41 -1.08
N GLN A 24 -11.81 5.60 -0.91
CA GLN A 24 -12.08 6.55 -1.99
C GLN A 24 -10.78 7.05 -2.64
N GLN A 25 -9.80 7.44 -1.84
CA GLN A 25 -8.47 7.87 -2.31
C GLN A 25 -7.75 6.76 -3.09
N ARG A 26 -7.89 5.52 -2.63
CA ARG A 26 -7.32 4.38 -3.33
C ARG A 26 -7.98 4.12 -4.68
N HIS A 27 -9.29 4.30 -4.77
CA HIS A 27 -10.02 4.20 -6.04
C HIS A 27 -9.60 5.30 -7.02
N GLU A 28 -9.51 6.55 -6.55
CA GLU A 28 -9.07 7.69 -7.37
C GLU A 28 -7.66 7.46 -7.94
N LEU A 29 -6.74 6.92 -7.14
CA LEU A 29 -5.41 6.58 -7.61
C LEU A 29 -5.42 5.45 -8.64
N ASP A 30 -6.22 4.40 -8.42
CA ASP A 30 -6.36 3.26 -9.34
C ASP A 30 -6.90 3.70 -10.72
N GLU A 31 -7.82 4.68 -10.74
CA GLU A 31 -8.31 5.30 -11.96
C GLU A 31 -7.30 6.26 -12.63
N HIS A 32 -6.35 6.81 -11.87
CA HIS A 32 -5.34 7.75 -12.34
C HIS A 32 -4.10 7.06 -12.91
N LEU A 33 -3.61 5.99 -12.26
CA LEU A 33 -2.44 5.21 -12.67
C LEU A 33 -2.41 4.79 -14.15
N PRO A 34 -3.52 4.34 -14.80
CA PRO A 34 -3.50 4.00 -16.22
C PRO A 34 -3.42 5.23 -17.14
N LYS A 35 -3.75 6.43 -16.65
CA LYS A 35 -3.78 7.68 -17.42
C LYS A 35 -2.46 8.46 -17.33
N CYS A 36 -1.62 8.16 -16.34
CA CYS A 36 -0.37 8.88 -16.08
C CYS A 36 0.80 7.93 -15.84
N GLU A 37 1.64 7.77 -16.86
CA GLU A 37 2.84 6.92 -16.80
C GLU A 37 3.86 7.41 -15.75
N CYS A 38 4.00 8.72 -15.58
CA CYS A 38 4.91 9.30 -14.58
C CYS A 38 4.51 8.90 -13.14
N CYS A 39 3.23 9.06 -12.79
CA CYS A 39 2.71 8.66 -11.48
C CYS A 39 2.77 7.15 -11.27
N ARG A 40 2.55 6.38 -12.34
CA ARG A 40 2.68 4.92 -12.30
C ARG A 40 4.12 4.48 -11.99
N ASN A 41 5.11 5.06 -12.68
CA ASN A 41 6.51 4.75 -12.42
C ASN A 41 6.91 5.13 -10.98
N GLU A 42 6.48 6.30 -10.49
CA GLU A 42 6.72 6.73 -9.11
C GLU A 42 6.09 5.78 -8.08
N PHE A 43 4.86 5.31 -8.36
CA PHE A 43 4.16 4.33 -7.54
C PHE A 43 4.90 2.99 -7.48
N GLU A 44 5.27 2.43 -8.63
CA GLU A 44 5.94 1.13 -8.72
C GLU A 44 7.32 1.18 -8.05
N LEU A 45 8.08 2.26 -8.23
CA LEU A 45 9.35 2.49 -7.55
C LEU A 45 9.18 2.53 -6.03
N SER A 46 8.23 3.32 -5.54
CA SER A 46 8.01 3.49 -4.10
C SER A 46 7.47 2.22 -3.44
N LEU A 47 6.62 1.47 -4.14
CA LEU A 47 6.19 0.14 -3.71
C LEU A 47 7.37 -0.83 -3.64
N SER A 48 8.24 -0.84 -4.64
CA SER A 48 9.43 -1.71 -4.66
C SER A 48 10.36 -1.41 -3.48
N ILE A 49 10.52 -0.14 -3.13
CA ILE A 49 11.27 0.28 -1.93
C ILE A 49 10.58 -0.25 -0.66
N LYS A 50 9.26 -0.09 -0.53
CA LYS A 50 8.49 -0.59 0.62
C LYS A 50 8.64 -2.11 0.77
N GLU A 51 8.53 -2.87 -0.30
CA GLU A 51 8.71 -4.33 -0.28
C GLU A 51 10.16 -4.72 0.05
N GLY A 52 11.14 -3.97 -0.49
CA GLY A 52 12.54 -4.10 -0.13
C GLY A 52 12.77 -3.91 1.38
N LEU A 53 12.18 -2.87 1.97
CA LEU A 53 12.22 -2.61 3.41
C LEU A 53 11.54 -3.74 4.20
N LYS A 54 10.34 -4.16 3.81
CA LYS A 54 9.64 -5.31 4.45
C LYS A 54 10.48 -6.58 4.48
N SER A 55 11.24 -6.85 3.42
CA SER A 55 12.11 -8.03 3.36
C SER A 55 13.30 -7.98 4.34
N ARG A 56 13.73 -6.77 4.70
CA ARG A 56 14.87 -6.49 5.58
C ARG A 56 14.45 -6.30 7.04
N LEU A 57 13.19 -5.97 7.28
CA LEU A 57 12.64 -5.89 8.63
C LEU A 57 12.65 -7.28 9.26
N LYS A 58 13.23 -7.39 10.46
CA LYS A 58 13.20 -8.63 11.24
C LYS A 58 11.74 -9.01 11.45
N LYS A 59 11.35 -10.19 10.97
CA LYS A 59 10.05 -10.76 11.32
C LYS A 59 10.01 -10.87 12.84
N PRO A 60 9.06 -10.23 13.53
CA PRO A 60 8.93 -10.43 14.96
C PRO A 60 8.75 -11.93 15.22
N ASN A 61 9.36 -12.44 16.29
CA ASN A 61 9.06 -13.79 16.78
C ASN A 61 7.60 -13.79 17.23
N LEU A 62 6.70 -14.07 16.29
CA LEU A 62 5.28 -14.18 16.55
C LEU A 62 5.05 -15.52 17.26
N PRO A 63 4.27 -15.55 18.35
CA PRO A 63 3.94 -16.81 19.00
C PRO A 63 3.15 -17.69 18.02
N SER A 64 3.52 -18.96 17.89
CA SER A 64 2.86 -19.95 17.02
C SER A 64 1.38 -20.12 17.36
N GLU A 65 1.01 -19.87 18.62
CA GLU A 65 -0.38 -19.86 19.08
C GLU A 65 -1.23 -18.80 18.39
N LEU A 66 -0.65 -17.64 18.03
CA LEU A 66 -1.38 -16.58 17.35
C LEU A 66 -1.77 -17.02 15.93
N ALA A 67 -0.85 -17.65 15.19
CA ALA A 67 -1.14 -18.17 13.85
C ALA A 67 -2.23 -19.26 13.88
N THR A 68 -2.20 -20.11 14.91
CA THR A 68 -3.20 -21.16 15.13
C THR A 68 -4.56 -20.56 15.47
N SER A 69 -4.61 -19.58 16.38
CA SER A 69 -5.84 -18.89 16.78
C SER A 69 -6.49 -18.13 15.63
N ILE A 70 -5.70 -17.47 14.78
CA ILE A 70 -6.20 -16.80 13.57
C ILE A 70 -6.82 -17.83 12.60
N GLN A 71 -6.12 -18.94 12.33
CA GLN A 71 -6.63 -19.99 11.42
C GLN A 71 -7.95 -20.59 11.92
N SER A 72 -8.03 -20.93 13.20
CA SER A 72 -9.26 -21.48 13.79
C SER A 72 -10.44 -20.51 13.64
N LYS A 73 -10.24 -19.21 13.90
CA LYS A 73 -11.30 -18.21 13.75
C LYS A 73 -11.75 -18.01 12.31
N VAL A 74 -10.84 -18.07 11.34
CA VAL A 74 -11.20 -17.96 9.91
C VAL A 74 -11.99 -19.18 9.46
N LEU A 75 -11.63 -20.38 9.93
CA LEU A 75 -12.32 -21.63 9.60
C LEU A 75 -13.67 -21.77 10.30
N GLU A 76 -13.85 -21.25 11.52
CA GLU A 76 -15.17 -21.18 12.19
C GLU A 76 -16.17 -20.25 11.49
N LEU A 77 -15.68 -19.29 10.71
CA LEU A 77 -16.49 -18.29 10.00
C LEU A 77 -16.76 -18.67 8.53
N ALA A 78 -16.24 -19.81 8.06
CA ALA A 78 -16.40 -20.33 6.70
C ALA A 78 -17.44 -21.46 6.64
#